data_AF-A0A0N1GHK3-F1
#
_entry.id   AF-A0A0N1GHK3-F1
#
_cell.length_a   1.000
_cell.length_b   1.000
_cell.length_c   1.000
_cell.angle_alpha   90.00
_cell.angle_beta   90.00
_cell.angle_gamma   90.00
#
_symmetry.space_group_name_H-M   'P 1'
#
loop_
_entity.id
_entity.type
_entity.pdbx_description
1 polymer ?
#
loop_
_entity_poly.entity_id
_entity_poly.type
_entity_poly.pdbx_seq_one_letter_code
_entity_poly.pdbx_strand_id
1 'polypeptide(L)'
;MLAVEPLAYGNPPPKSMLVVPFLIGWAQGLRYLSIIRSDERIRSRALTWLAMPAAILLAWTVLRWLRWYGIATCAKTGWGTRENGAEVTLTEPRTTVSA
;
A
#
# COMPACT_ATOMS: atom_id res chain seq x y z
N MET A 1 11.82 21.29 -10.26
CA MET A 1 13.03 21.02 -11.06
C MET A 1 12.88 19.74 -11.90
N LEU A 2 12.59 18.56 -11.32
CA LEU A 2 12.53 17.29 -12.07
C LEU A 2 11.49 17.21 -13.22
N ALA A 3 10.40 17.98 -13.16
CA ALA A 3 9.35 17.98 -14.21
C ALA A 3 9.41 19.19 -15.16
N VAL A 4 10.11 20.26 -14.77
CA VAL A 4 10.14 21.53 -15.52
C VAL A 4 11.12 21.42 -16.69
N GLU A 5 12.28 20.80 -16.44
CA GLU A 5 13.35 20.61 -17.42
C GLU A 5 12.96 19.72 -18.62
N PRO A 6 12.37 18.52 -18.43
CA PRO A 6 11.98 17.69 -19.56
C PRO A 6 10.86 18.31 -20.40
N LEU A 7 9.98 19.10 -19.79
CA LEU A 7 8.87 19.75 -20.47
C LEU A 7 9.30 21.01 -21.24
N ALA A 8 10.27 21.75 -20.72
CA ALA A 8 10.78 22.97 -21.34
C ALA A 8 11.90 22.72 -22.36
N TYR A 9 12.75 21.72 -22.15
CA TYR A 9 13.96 21.47 -22.95
C TYR A 9 13.93 20.15 -23.73
N GLY A 10 12.85 19.38 -23.64
CA GLY A 10 12.69 18.13 -24.40
C GLY A 10 13.70 17.04 -24.03
N ASN A 11 14.34 17.14 -22.86
CA ASN A 11 15.34 16.19 -22.40
C ASN A 11 14.66 15.21 -21.42
N PRO A 12 14.14 14.06 -21.90
CA PRO A 12 13.41 13.15 -21.04
C PRO A 12 14.34 12.57 -19.97
N PRO A 13 13.83 12.32 -18.75
CA PRO A 13 14.62 11.67 -17.71
C PRO A 13 15.14 10.32 -18.21
N PRO A 14 16.36 9.92 -17.81
CA PRO A 14 16.97 8.69 -18.27
C PRO A 14 16.11 7.48 -17.87
N LYS A 15 15.96 6.52 -18.78
CA LYS A 15 15.17 5.29 -18.57
C LYS A 15 15.59 4.52 -17.31
N SER A 16 16.83 4.70 -16.85
CA SER A 16 17.34 4.16 -15.59
C SER A 16 16.48 4.55 -14.37
N MET A 17 15.86 5.73 -14.35
CA MET A 17 14.96 6.14 -13.25
C MET A 17 13.73 5.25 -13.11
N LEU A 18 13.35 4.50 -14.15
CA LEU A 18 12.26 3.53 -14.12
C LEU A 18 12.78 2.11 -13.89
N VAL A 19 13.85 1.75 -14.61
CA VAL A 19 14.41 0.39 -14.59
C VAL A 19 15.02 0.07 -13.23
N VAL A 20 15.78 0.98 -12.63
CA VAL A 20 16.46 0.76 -11.34
C VAL A 20 15.46 0.44 -10.21
N PRO A 21 14.44 1.27 -9.92
CA PRO A 21 13.48 0.96 -8.86
C PRO A 21 12.65 -0.29 -9.16
N PHE A 22 12.37 -0.59 -10.44
CA PHE A 22 11.71 -1.84 -10.82
C PHE A 22 12.57 -3.07 -10.47
N LEU A 23 13.86 -3.06 -10.85
CA LEU A 23 14.79 -4.14 -10.54
C LEU A 23 15.01 -4.30 -9.04
N ILE A 24 15.15 -3.19 -8.31
CA ILE A 24 15.24 -3.21 -6.85
C ILE A 24 13.99 -3.84 -6.25
N GLY A 25 12.79 -3.42 -6.69
CA GLY A 25 11.53 -4.00 -6.22
C GLY A 25 11.43 -5.50 -6.47
N TRP A 26 11.90 -5.97 -7.62
CA TRP A 26 11.91 -7.40 -7.94
C TRP A 26 12.97 -8.17 -7.12
N ALA A 27 14.15 -7.58 -6.91
CA ALA A 27 15.21 -8.14 -6.06
C ALA A 27 14.77 -8.26 -4.59
N GLN A 28 13.96 -7.34 -4.08
CA GLN A 28 13.34 -7.49 -2.75
C GLN A 28 12.44 -8.73 -2.65
N GLY A 29 11.90 -9.21 -3.77
CA GLY A 29 11.16 -10.47 -3.87
C GLY A 29 12.02 -11.71 -3.66
N LEU A 30 13.35 -11.64 -3.79
CA LEU A 30 14.25 -12.79 -3.66
C LEU A 30 14.19 -13.45 -2.25
N ARG A 31 13.68 -12.71 -1.26
CA ARG A 31 13.35 -13.24 0.08
C ARG A 31 12.41 -14.44 0.03
N TYR A 32 11.49 -14.50 -0.94
CA TYR A 32 10.58 -15.63 -1.12
C TYR A 32 11.33 -16.93 -1.44
N LEU A 33 12.50 -16.84 -2.08
CA LEU A 33 13.37 -17.98 -2.39
C LEU A 33 14.36 -18.28 -1.26
N SER A 34 14.76 -17.25 -0.49
CA SER A 34 15.78 -17.38 0.57
C SER A 34 15.25 -18.03 1.85
N ILE A 35 13.96 -17.88 2.19
CA ILE A 35 13.39 -18.37 3.46
C ILE A 35 12.95 -19.83 3.35
N ILE A 36 13.83 -20.77 3.68
CA ILE A 36 13.54 -22.20 3.60
C ILE A 36 12.46 -22.59 4.62
N ARG A 37 11.28 -22.97 4.11
CA ARG A 37 10.19 -23.55 4.90
C ARG A 37 9.96 -24.98 4.44
N SER A 38 9.93 -25.91 5.39
CA SER A 38 9.74 -27.36 5.16
C SER A 38 8.34 -27.70 4.61
N ASP A 39 7.35 -26.86 4.91
CA ASP A 39 5.94 -27.13 4.56
C ASP A 39 5.54 -26.65 3.16
N GLU A 40 6.47 -26.05 2.40
CA GLU A 40 6.14 -25.43 1.12
C GLU A 40 7.02 -25.90 -0.03
N ARG A 41 6.38 -26.32 -1.13
CA ARG A 41 7.07 -26.80 -2.34
C ARG A 41 7.85 -25.65 -2.99
N ILE A 42 9.11 -25.91 -3.34
CA ILE A 42 10.00 -24.95 -4.04
C ILE A 42 9.35 -24.32 -5.28
N ARG A 43 8.49 -25.09 -6.00
CA ARG A 43 7.74 -24.62 -7.17
C ARG A 43 6.77 -23.49 -6.84
N SER A 44 6.06 -23.55 -5.70
CA SER A 44 5.14 -22.49 -5.26
C SER A 44 5.89 -21.18 -5.02
N ARG A 45 7.07 -21.28 -4.41
CA ARG A 45 7.93 -20.15 -4.05
C ARG A 45 8.54 -19.49 -5.30
N ALA A 46 8.97 -20.30 -6.27
CA ALA A 46 9.43 -19.82 -7.57
C ALA A 46 8.29 -19.16 -8.36
N LEU A 47 7.08 -19.74 -8.37
CA LEU A 47 5.92 -19.14 -9.04
C LEU A 47 5.55 -17.79 -8.42
N THR A 48 5.57 -17.70 -7.09
CA THR A 48 5.32 -16.45 -6.36
C THR A 48 6.35 -15.39 -6.70
N TRP A 49 7.63 -15.78 -6.77
CA TRP A 49 8.70 -14.87 -7.17
C TRP A 49 8.59 -14.41 -8.63
N LEU A 50 8.21 -15.30 -9.54
CA LEU A 50 7.96 -14.97 -10.96
C LEU A 50 6.72 -14.10 -11.15
N ALA A 51 5.75 -14.15 -10.24
CA ALA A 51 4.58 -13.28 -10.24
C ALA A 51 4.88 -11.87 -9.68
N MET A 52 6.00 -11.67 -8.96
CA MET A 52 6.36 -10.37 -8.37
C MET A 52 6.45 -9.22 -9.39
N PRO A 53 7.07 -9.36 -10.58
CA PRO A 53 7.09 -8.31 -11.59
C PRO A 53 5.69 -7.83 -11.97
N ALA A 54 4.75 -8.76 -12.16
CA ALA A 54 3.36 -8.42 -12.46
C ALA A 54 2.68 -7.70 -11.28
N ALA A 55 2.94 -8.15 -10.05
CA ALA A 55 2.45 -7.50 -8.84
C ALA A 55 3.00 -6.07 -8.68
N ILE A 56 4.27 -5.83 -9.02
CA ILE A 56 4.89 -4.50 -8.99
C ILE A 56 4.20 -3.57 -10.00
N LEU A 57 3.97 -4.04 -11.23
CA LEU A 57 3.27 -3.26 -12.25
C LEU A 57 1.84 -2.93 -11.83
N LEU A 58 1.10 -3.92 -11.29
CA LEU A 58 -0.25 -3.72 -10.78
C LEU A 58 -0.26 -2.73 -9.59
N ALA A 59 0.73 -2.83 -8.71
CA ALA A 59 0.87 -1.92 -7.58
C ALA A 59 1.07 -0.48 -8.04
N TRP A 60 1.87 -0.28 -9.08
CA TRP A 60 2.23 1.04 -9.58
C TRP A 60 1.12 1.69 -10.42
N THR A 61 0.38 0.87 -11.17
CA THR A 61 -0.69 1.34 -12.07
C THR A 61 -2.04 1.43 -11.36
N VAL A 62 -2.52 0.31 -10.81
CA VAL A 62 -3.89 0.19 -10.29
C VAL A 62 -3.95 0.50 -8.81
N LEU A 63 -3.17 -0.19 -7.97
CA LEU A 63 -3.31 -0.02 -6.52
C LEU A 63 -2.89 1.37 -6.06
N ARG A 64 -1.91 1.97 -6.74
CA ARG A 64 -1.52 3.36 -6.46
C ARG A 64 -2.70 4.30 -6.70
N TRP A 65 -3.40 4.14 -7.81
CA TRP A 65 -4.57 4.96 -8.14
C TRP A 65 -5.72 4.72 -7.18
N LEU A 66 -5.97 3.45 -6.82
CA LEU A 66 -6.99 3.09 -5.86
C LEU A 66 -6.71 3.66 -4.46
N ARG A 67 -5.45 3.73 -4.03
CA ARG A 67 -5.07 4.39 -2.76
C ARG A 67 -5.38 5.88 -2.79
N TRP A 68 -5.05 6.57 -3.88
CA TRP A 68 -5.39 7.98 -4.04
C TRP A 68 -6.90 8.22 -4.05
N TYR A 69 -7.64 7.37 -4.75
CA TYR A 69 -9.10 7.41 -4.75
C TYR A 69 -9.67 7.19 -3.35
N GLY A 70 -9.14 6.22 -2.59
CA GLY A 70 -9.52 5.97 -1.21
C GLY A 70 -9.28 7.19 -0.32
N ILE A 71 -8.08 7.79 -0.39
CA ILE A 71 -7.74 9.02 0.35
C ILE A 71 -8.71 10.15 0.00
N ALA A 72 -8.96 10.38 -1.30
CA ALA A 72 -9.87 11.43 -1.75
C ALA A 72 -11.31 11.20 -1.27
N THR A 73 -11.77 9.94 -1.27
CA THR A 73 -13.10 9.57 -0.78
C THR A 73 -13.20 9.77 0.72
N CYS A 74 -12.24 9.27 1.50
CA CYS A 74 -12.17 9.48 2.95
C CYS A 74 -12.09 10.96 3.33
N ALA A 75 -11.40 11.78 2.52
CA ALA A 75 -11.37 13.23 2.71
C ALA A 75 -12.74 13.87 2.45
N LYS A 76 -13.45 13.46 1.41
CA LYS A 76 -14.80 13.97 1.08
C LYS A 76 -15.85 13.57 2.11
N THR A 77 -15.79 12.35 2.64
CA THR A 77 -16.70 11.88 3.67
C THR A 77 -16.36 12.41 5.06
N GLY A 78 -15.30 13.22 5.17
CA GLY A 78 -14.83 13.80 6.42
C GLY A 78 -14.41 12.72 7.42
N TRP A 79 -13.21 12.16 7.27
CA TRP A 79 -12.49 11.31 8.24
C TRP A 79 -13.41 10.84 9.39
N GLY A 80 -14.22 9.81 9.12
CA GLY A 80 -15.38 9.40 9.92
C GLY A 80 -15.00 8.75 11.25
N THR A 81 -13.97 9.25 11.91
CA THR A 81 -13.36 8.60 13.05
C THR A 81 -14.20 8.68 14.32
N ARG A 82 -15.20 9.58 14.48
CA ARG A 82 -16.01 9.63 15.73
C ARG A 82 -17.47 10.14 15.66
N GLU A 83 -17.99 10.65 14.55
CA GLU A 83 -19.34 11.28 14.58
C GLU A 83 -20.54 10.30 14.62
N ASN A 84 -20.37 9.01 14.26
CA ASN A 84 -21.49 8.05 14.12
C ASN A 84 -21.21 6.62 14.70
N GLY A 85 -20.47 6.50 15.80
CA GLY A 85 -20.35 5.27 16.62
C GLY A 85 -18.91 4.73 16.75
N ALA A 86 -18.48 4.07 17.83
CA ALA A 86 -19.19 3.50 18.98
C ALA A 86 -18.80 4.20 20.30
N GLU A 87 -19.44 5.32 20.60
CA GLU A 87 -19.39 5.91 21.93
C GLU A 87 -20.47 5.22 22.75
N VAL A 88 -20.10 4.20 23.52
CA VAL A 88 -21.03 3.63 24.51
C VAL A 88 -21.06 4.59 25.69
N THR A 89 -22.11 5.41 25.78
CA THR A 89 -22.40 6.15 27.00
C THR A 89 -22.77 5.13 28.08
N LEU A 90 -21.83 4.83 28.97
CA LEU A 90 -22.11 4.01 30.15
C LEU A 90 -23.03 4.82 31.06
N THR A 91 -24.29 4.41 31.19
CA THR A 91 -25.19 4.94 32.20
C THR A 91 -24.60 4.61 33.57
N GLU A 92 -24.14 5.62 34.31
CA GLU A 92 -23.68 5.43 35.68
C GLU A 92 -24.78 4.74 36.50
N PRO A 93 -24.44 3.71 37.31
CA PRO A 93 -25.40 3.10 38.19
C PRO A 93 -25.85 4.15 39.21
N ARG A 94 -27.15 4.43 39.22
CA ARG A 94 -27.80 5.26 40.23
C ARG A 94 -27.58 4.62 41.60
N THR A 95 -26.62 5.11 42.35
CA THR A 95 -26.43 4.76 43.77
C THR A 95 -27.62 5.31 44.55
N THR A 96 -28.67 4.52 44.71
CA THR A 96 -29.72 4.80 45.69
C THR A 96 -29.15 4.57 47.08
N VAL A 97 -28.60 5.62 47.69
CA VAL A 97 -28.35 5.63 49.14
C VAL A 97 -29.71 5.76 49.80
N SER A 98 -30.23 4.64 50.33
CA SER A 98 -31.36 4.68 51.26
C SER A 98 -30.81 5.03 52.64
N ALA A 99 -31.36 6.11 53.21
CA ALA A 99 -31.19 6.50 54.61
C ALA A 99 -31.96 5.55 55.54
#